data_AF-C5BTL6-F1
#
_entry.id   AF-C5BTL6-F1
#
_cell.length_a   1.000
_cell.length_b   1.000
_cell.length_c   1.000
_cell.angle_alpha   90.00
_cell.angle_beta   90.00
_cell.angle_gamma   90.00
#
_symmetry.space_group_name_H-M   'P 1'
#
loop_
_entity.id
_entity.type
_entity.pdbx_description
1 polymer ?
#
loop_
_entity_poly.entity_id
_entity_poly.type
_entity_poly.pdbx_seq_one_letter_code
_entity_poly.pdbx_strand_id
1 'polypeptide(L)'
;MHTGPGHSHPIFHVVEKGETLHISKRYTDWYKARTLKGKVGWVHRDELRDTLGLQGEEIVFNEADREAYRDRTWELGVGGGSFSGSRSLSTYLGLHMTRNLSTELRYTQAFGSFSNSKLLALNILHEPFPDWKVSPFFTLGSGVIRINPSSDIVQTEERDNSVLTVGGGFLFYVSRSFLFRVEYNDHTLLTERESNEEVDEWKAGFSVFF
;
A
#
# COMPACT_ATOMS: atom_id res chain seq x y z
N MET A 1 14.62 -28.95 0.87
CA MET A 1 14.11 -28.78 2.26
C MET A 1 15.13 -28.08 3.15
N HIS A 2 14.68 -27.01 3.80
CA HIS A 2 15.43 -26.18 4.74
C HIS A 2 15.13 -26.55 6.21
N THR A 3 16.10 -26.34 7.09
CA THR A 3 15.94 -26.64 8.53
C THR A 3 14.93 -25.72 9.22
N GLY A 4 14.72 -24.52 8.69
CA GLY A 4 13.75 -23.53 9.17
C GLY A 4 13.06 -22.77 8.02
N PRO A 5 12.01 -21.98 8.32
CA PRO A 5 11.30 -21.20 7.32
C PRO A 5 12.06 -19.92 6.98
N GLY A 6 12.92 -19.99 5.96
CA GLY A 6 13.64 -18.83 5.43
C GLY A 6 14.90 -19.21 4.64
N HIS A 7 15.27 -18.39 3.66
CA HIS A 7 16.43 -18.65 2.80
C HIS A 7 17.77 -18.69 3.54
N SER A 8 17.87 -18.08 4.72
CA SER A 8 19.06 -18.12 5.57
C SER A 8 19.30 -19.48 6.24
N HIS A 9 18.28 -20.35 6.27
CA HIS A 9 18.43 -21.68 6.82
C HIS A 9 19.06 -22.61 5.78
N PRO A 10 20.00 -23.49 6.16
CA PRO A 10 20.62 -24.40 5.20
C PRO A 10 19.64 -25.44 4.66
N ILE A 11 19.84 -25.82 3.41
CA ILE A 11 19.20 -27.00 2.81
C ILE A 11 19.83 -28.23 3.45
N PHE A 12 19.04 -29.03 4.17
CA PHE A 12 19.53 -30.24 4.84
C PHE A 12 19.08 -31.53 4.16
N HIS A 13 18.07 -31.44 3.28
CA HIS A 13 17.53 -32.59 2.59
C HIS A 13 16.93 -32.18 1.24
N VAL A 14 17.18 -32.98 0.22
CA VAL A 14 16.59 -32.86 -1.11
C VAL A 14 15.59 -34.01 -1.26
N VAL A 15 14.36 -33.67 -1.65
CA VAL A 15 13.28 -34.63 -1.85
C VAL A 15 13.38 -35.14 -3.28
N GLU A 16 13.23 -36.45 -3.47
CA GLU A 16 13.34 -37.06 -4.80
C GLU A 16 12.07 -36.79 -5.63
N LYS A 17 12.24 -36.70 -6.95
CA LYS A 17 11.10 -36.51 -7.86
C LYS A 17 10.15 -37.72 -7.76
N GLY A 18 8.87 -37.47 -7.53
CA GLY A 18 7.85 -38.49 -7.35
C GLY A 18 7.63 -38.94 -5.90
N GLU A 19 8.38 -38.39 -4.93
CA GLU A 19 8.15 -38.66 -3.51
C GLU A 19 6.97 -37.85 -2.96
N THR A 20 6.08 -38.52 -2.21
CA THR A 20 4.91 -37.87 -1.61
C THR A 20 5.28 -37.08 -0.35
N LEU A 21 4.81 -35.84 -0.27
CA LEU A 21 5.00 -34.95 0.87
C LEU A 21 3.71 -34.73 1.63
N HIS A 22 3.76 -34.85 2.95
CA HIS A 22 2.66 -34.47 3.84
C HIS A 22 2.91 -33.07 4.39
N ILE A 23 2.06 -32.11 4.01
CA ILE A 23 2.14 -30.74 4.50
C ILE A 23 1.38 -30.64 5.83
N SER A 24 2.05 -30.12 6.86
CA SER A 24 1.51 -30.08 8.23
C SER A 24 1.33 -28.66 8.78
N LYS A 25 2.09 -27.69 8.29
CA LYS A 25 2.03 -26.30 8.78
C LYS A 25 2.48 -25.33 7.69
N ARG A 26 1.98 -24.10 7.73
CA ARG A 26 2.43 -22.98 6.90
C ARG A 26 2.99 -21.85 7.78
N TYR A 27 4.04 -21.19 7.30
CA TYR A 27 4.59 -19.97 7.88
C TYR A 27 5.01 -19.04 6.73
N THR A 28 4.26 -17.97 6.48
CA THR A 28 4.43 -17.09 5.29
C THR A 28 4.37 -17.91 3.98
N ASP A 29 5.46 -17.93 3.21
CA ASP A 29 5.63 -18.70 1.97
C ASP A 29 6.29 -20.07 2.18
N TRP A 30 6.52 -20.46 3.43
CA TRP A 30 7.18 -21.71 3.78
C TRP A 30 6.19 -22.73 4.31
N TYR A 31 6.31 -23.95 3.80
CA TYR A 31 5.46 -25.07 4.17
C TYR A 31 6.29 -26.12 4.89
N LYS A 32 5.85 -26.52 6.08
CA LYS A 32 6.46 -27.61 6.84
C LYS A 32 5.96 -28.93 6.27
N ALA A 33 6.82 -29.58 5.51
CA ALA A 33 6.55 -30.84 4.83
C ALA A 33 7.27 -32.00 5.55
N ARG A 34 6.63 -33.17 5.51
CA ARG A 34 7.17 -34.44 5.99
C ARG A 34 7.20 -35.45 4.84
N THR A 35 8.35 -36.06 4.60
CA THR A 35 8.50 -37.17 3.63
C THR A 35 7.96 -38.48 4.20
N LEU A 36 7.67 -39.46 3.34
CA LEU A 36 7.32 -40.82 3.77
C LEU A 36 8.44 -41.47 4.60
N LYS A 37 9.69 -41.12 4.31
CA LYS A 37 10.89 -41.53 5.08
C LYS A 37 11.03 -40.81 6.43
N GLY A 38 10.03 -40.04 6.86
CA GLY A 38 9.95 -39.39 8.18
C GLY A 38 10.79 -38.12 8.32
N LYS A 39 11.45 -37.63 7.26
CA LYS A 39 12.22 -36.37 7.32
C LYS A 39 11.25 -35.19 7.32
N VAL A 40 11.46 -34.25 8.23
CA VAL A 40 10.62 -33.06 8.40
C VAL A 40 11.46 -31.83 8.12
N GLY A 41 10.98 -30.98 7.22
CA GLY A 41 11.67 -29.75 6.83
C GLY A 41 10.72 -28.70 6.29
N TRP A 42 11.27 -27.55 5.96
CA TRP A 42 10.55 -26.45 5.34
C TRP A 42 10.84 -26.39 3.84
N VAL A 43 9.82 -26.15 3.04
CA VAL A 43 9.91 -26.03 1.58
C VAL A 43 9.27 -24.70 1.19
N HIS A 44 9.93 -23.96 0.31
CA HIS A 44 9.38 -22.70 -0.18
C HIS A 44 8.19 -22.98 -1.13
N ARG A 45 7.19 -22.09 -1.15
CA ARG A 45 6.00 -22.21 -2.02
C ARG A 45 6.38 -22.47 -3.48
N ASP A 46 7.39 -21.77 -3.98
CA ASP A 46 7.81 -21.88 -5.38
C ASP A 46 8.33 -23.29 -5.74
N GLU A 47 8.97 -23.99 -4.80
CA GLU A 47 9.42 -25.37 -5.01
C GLU A 47 8.26 -26.38 -5.02
N LEU A 48 7.11 -26.01 -4.47
CA LEU A 48 5.93 -26.86 -4.45
C LEU A 48 5.02 -26.66 -5.67
N ARG A 49 5.19 -25.58 -6.44
CA ARG A 49 4.34 -25.27 -7.61
C ARG A 49 4.29 -26.39 -8.64
N ASP A 50 5.39 -27.11 -8.82
CA ASP A 50 5.47 -28.24 -9.77
C ASP A 50 5.06 -29.58 -9.14
N THR A 51 4.54 -29.56 -7.90
CA THR A 51 4.10 -30.77 -7.19
C THR A 51 2.61 -31.01 -7.47
N LEU A 52 2.29 -32.25 -7.83
CA LEU A 52 0.91 -32.68 -8.05
C LEU A 52 0.25 -33.07 -6.73
N GLY A 53 -1.06 -32.83 -6.65
CA GLY A 53 -1.92 -33.33 -5.59
C GLY A 53 -2.07 -34.84 -5.65
N LEU A 54 -2.73 -35.40 -4.64
CA LEU A 54 -2.83 -36.86 -4.48
C LEU A 54 -3.62 -37.53 -5.63
N GLN A 55 -4.43 -36.77 -6.38
CA GLN A 55 -5.23 -37.27 -7.51
C GLN A 55 -4.68 -36.81 -8.86
N GLY A 56 -3.46 -36.26 -8.90
CA GLY A 56 -2.80 -35.79 -10.12
C GLY A 56 -3.23 -34.40 -10.57
N GLU A 57 -4.00 -33.68 -9.77
CA GLU A 57 -4.33 -32.27 -9.96
C GLU A 57 -3.10 -31.38 -9.71
N GLU A 58 -2.93 -30.32 -10.49
CA GLU A 58 -1.96 -29.28 -10.13
C GLU A 58 -2.40 -28.62 -8.83
N ILE A 59 -1.50 -28.57 -7.83
CA ILE A 59 -1.79 -27.86 -6.59
C ILE A 59 -1.71 -26.37 -6.88
N VAL A 60 -2.87 -25.75 -7.10
CA VAL A 60 -2.98 -24.30 -7.11
C VAL A 60 -2.82 -23.83 -5.66
N PHE A 61 -1.61 -23.41 -5.30
CA PHE A 61 -1.40 -22.64 -4.08
C PHE A 61 -2.10 -21.30 -4.27
N ASN A 62 -3.37 -21.23 -3.89
CA ASN A 62 -4.15 -20.00 -3.98
C ASN A 62 -3.34 -18.87 -3.33
N GLU A 63 -3.22 -17.74 -4.04
CA GLU A 63 -2.49 -16.55 -3.60
C GLU A 63 -3.22 -15.98 -2.37
N ALA A 64 -3.05 -16.60 -1.20
CA ALA A 64 -3.73 -16.19 0.03
C ALA A 64 -3.51 -14.71 0.35
N ASP A 65 -2.47 -14.11 -0.23
CA ASP A 65 -2.12 -12.70 -0.13
C ASP A 65 -2.97 -11.79 -1.06
N ARG A 66 -3.51 -12.30 -2.18
CA ARG A 66 -4.36 -11.55 -3.13
C ARG A 66 -5.83 -11.58 -2.76
N GLU A 67 -6.32 -12.70 -2.22
CA GLU A 67 -7.63 -12.72 -1.56
C GLU A 67 -7.63 -11.82 -0.30
N ALA A 68 -6.53 -11.83 0.47
CA ALA A 68 -6.36 -10.90 1.59
C ALA A 68 -6.32 -9.43 1.14
N TYR A 69 -5.72 -9.12 -0.03
CA TYR A 69 -5.82 -7.77 -0.61
C TYR A 69 -7.27 -7.38 -0.90
N ARG A 70 -8.07 -8.29 -1.44
CA ARG A 70 -9.49 -8.03 -1.75
C ARG A 70 -10.35 -7.82 -0.51
N ASP A 71 -10.05 -8.55 0.56
CA ASP A 71 -10.86 -8.57 1.78
C ASP A 71 -10.22 -7.70 2.91
N ARG A 72 -9.24 -6.85 2.57
CA ARG A 72 -8.57 -5.92 3.50
C ARG A 72 -9.56 -4.94 4.10
N THR A 73 -9.38 -4.61 5.38
CA THR A 73 -10.24 -3.63 6.08
C THR A 73 -9.49 -2.33 6.35
N TRP A 74 -8.23 -2.43 6.77
CA TRP A 74 -7.41 -1.28 7.14
C TRP A 74 -6.19 -1.15 6.25
N GLU A 75 -5.78 0.08 5.98
CA GLU A 75 -4.57 0.38 5.23
C GLU A 75 -3.82 1.55 5.89
N LEU A 76 -2.52 1.42 6.08
CA LEU A 76 -1.67 2.49 6.58
C LEU A 76 -0.60 2.80 5.54
N GLY A 77 -0.49 4.06 5.13
CA GLY A 77 0.45 4.47 4.09
C GLY A 77 1.32 5.65 4.47
N VAL A 78 2.51 5.68 3.86
CA VAL A 78 3.46 6.80 3.92
C VAL A 78 4.03 7.04 2.53
N GLY A 79 4.19 8.30 2.16
CA GLY A 79 4.74 8.69 0.87
C GLY A 79 5.41 10.05 0.92
N GLY A 80 6.24 10.31 -0.08
CA GLY A 80 6.87 11.61 -0.28
C GLY A 80 6.63 12.10 -1.69
N GLY A 81 6.74 13.40 -1.89
CA GLY A 81 6.42 14.00 -3.16
C GLY A 81 6.72 15.49 -3.23
N SER A 82 5.97 16.15 -4.10
CA SER A 82 5.96 17.60 -4.23
C SER A 82 4.55 18.14 -4.05
N PHE A 83 4.44 19.26 -3.35
CA PHE A 83 3.21 20.01 -3.10
C PHE A 83 3.47 21.47 -3.51
N SER A 84 2.90 21.91 -4.64
CA SER A 84 3.22 23.18 -5.31
C SER A 84 4.73 23.43 -5.44
N GLY A 85 5.48 22.43 -5.93
CA GLY A 85 6.93 22.49 -6.06
C GLY A 85 7.74 22.34 -4.75
N SER A 86 7.10 22.42 -3.58
CA SER A 86 7.75 22.20 -2.28
C SER A 86 7.88 20.72 -1.96
N ARG A 87 8.91 20.29 -1.25
CA ARG A 87 9.05 18.87 -0.84
C ARG A 87 7.96 18.52 0.17
N SER A 88 7.29 17.39 0.00
CA SER A 88 6.23 16.95 0.91
C SER A 88 6.44 15.54 1.47
N LEU A 89 5.86 15.31 2.65
CA LEU A 89 5.69 14.01 3.28
C LEU A 89 4.21 13.82 3.62
N SER A 90 3.64 12.69 3.26
CA SER A 90 2.24 12.36 3.51
C SER A 90 2.12 11.04 4.26
N THR A 91 1.18 10.98 5.19
CA THR A 91 0.74 9.75 5.85
C THR A 91 -0.76 9.62 5.74
N TYR A 92 -1.27 8.40 5.68
CA TYR A 92 -2.72 8.18 5.62
C TYR A 92 -3.15 6.89 6.31
N LEU A 93 -4.40 6.89 6.78
CA LEU A 93 -5.13 5.75 7.31
C LEU A 93 -6.37 5.52 6.46
N GLY A 94 -6.45 4.36 5.81
CA GLY A 94 -7.53 3.94 4.93
C GLY A 94 -8.43 2.90 5.57
N LEU A 95 -9.72 2.99 5.28
CA LEU A 95 -10.76 2.05 5.62
C LEU A 95 -11.48 1.60 4.36
N HIS A 96 -11.41 0.30 4.07
CA HIS A 96 -12.08 -0.30 2.91
C HIS A 96 -13.53 -0.61 3.27
N MET A 97 -14.46 0.10 2.65
CA MET A 97 -15.89 -0.06 2.90
C MET A 97 -16.52 -1.11 1.98
N THR A 98 -16.07 -1.15 0.73
CA THR A 98 -16.50 -2.11 -0.28
C THR A 98 -15.29 -2.52 -1.13
N ARG A 99 -15.48 -3.44 -2.08
CA ARG A 99 -14.42 -3.88 -3.00
C ARG A 99 -13.82 -2.76 -3.86
N ASN A 100 -14.55 -1.68 -4.07
CA ASN A 100 -14.16 -0.59 -4.97
C ASN A 100 -14.10 0.76 -4.26
N LEU A 101 -14.50 0.85 -2.99
CA LEU A 101 -14.66 2.12 -2.28
C LEU A 101 -13.99 2.07 -0.91
N SER A 102 -13.17 3.09 -0.67
CA SER A 102 -12.45 3.26 0.59
C SER A 102 -12.56 4.70 1.06
N THR A 103 -12.52 4.90 2.37
CA THR A 103 -12.39 6.22 2.98
C THR A 103 -10.99 6.34 3.57
N GLU A 104 -10.39 7.51 3.48
CA GLU A 104 -9.00 7.74 3.89
C GLU A 104 -8.85 9.05 4.65
N LEU A 105 -8.24 9.00 5.83
CA LEU A 105 -7.77 10.20 6.54
C LEU A 105 -6.30 10.42 6.20
N ARG A 106 -5.98 11.59 5.65
CA ARG A 106 -4.64 11.93 5.17
C ARG A 106 -4.08 13.17 5.87
N TYR A 107 -2.82 13.10 6.25
CA TYR A 107 -2.03 14.24 6.69
C TYR A 107 -0.84 14.45 5.74
N THR A 108 -0.69 15.64 5.20
CA THR A 108 0.46 16.05 4.37
C THR A 108 1.16 17.22 5.03
N GLN A 109 2.49 17.17 5.07
CA GLN A 109 3.34 18.29 5.45
C GLN A 109 4.27 18.64 4.30
N ALA A 110 4.22 19.90 3.85
CA ALA A 110 5.05 20.46 2.79
C ALA A 110 6.05 21.47 3.35
N PHE A 111 7.29 21.37 2.90
CA PHE A 111 8.43 22.16 3.34
C PHE A 111 8.88 23.08 2.20
N GLY A 112 8.35 24.30 2.18
CA GLY A 112 8.69 25.31 1.18
C GLY A 112 9.78 26.27 1.65
N SER A 113 10.37 27.02 0.72
CA SER A 113 11.37 28.05 1.04
C SER A 113 10.76 29.26 1.75
N PHE A 114 9.53 29.63 1.38
CA PHE A 114 8.83 30.82 1.88
C PHE A 114 7.73 30.51 2.90
N SER A 115 7.17 29.30 2.86
CA SER A 115 6.12 28.86 3.77
C SER A 115 6.11 27.35 3.91
N ASN A 116 5.76 26.88 5.09
CA ASN A 116 5.44 25.48 5.35
C ASN A 116 3.93 25.30 5.35
N SER A 117 3.45 24.19 4.79
CA SER A 117 2.03 23.90 4.73
C SER A 117 1.73 22.57 5.40
N LYS A 118 0.61 22.50 6.13
CA LYS A 118 0.08 21.29 6.74
C LYS A 118 -1.36 21.10 6.29
N LEU A 119 -1.64 19.98 5.64
CA LEU A 119 -2.96 19.62 5.13
C LEU A 119 -3.46 18.40 5.90
N LEU A 120 -4.68 18.48 6.42
CA LEU A 120 -5.44 17.34 6.94
C LEU A 120 -6.71 17.19 6.12
N ALA A 121 -6.93 16.03 5.51
CA ALA A 121 -8.05 15.80 4.60
C ALA A 121 -8.70 14.43 4.82
N LEU A 122 -10.02 14.39 4.64
CA LEU A 122 -10.80 13.16 4.54
C LEU A 122 -11.15 12.94 3.07
N ASN A 123 -10.79 11.77 2.54
CA ASN A 123 -10.95 11.43 1.14
C ASN A 123 -11.80 10.17 0.98
N ILE A 124 -12.52 10.09 -0.12
CA ILE A 124 -13.11 8.89 -0.66
C ILE A 124 -12.24 8.47 -1.86
N LEU A 125 -11.94 7.19 -1.94
CA LEU A 125 -11.22 6.58 -3.06
C LEU A 125 -12.12 5.59 -3.77
N HIS A 126 -12.13 5.65 -5.09
CA HIS A 126 -12.79 4.68 -5.94
C HIS A 126 -11.76 3.93 -6.81
N GLU A 127 -11.67 2.61 -6.65
CA GLU A 127 -10.79 1.69 -7.40
C GLU A 127 -11.66 0.89 -8.39
N PRO A 128 -11.78 1.30 -9.69
CA PRO A 128 -12.72 0.65 -10.62
C PRO A 128 -12.36 -0.80 -10.96
N PHE A 129 -11.07 -1.10 -11.02
CA PHE A 129 -10.55 -2.40 -11.46
C PHE A 129 -9.56 -2.97 -10.43
N PRO A 130 -10.05 -3.39 -9.25
CA PRO A 130 -9.17 -3.80 -8.16
C PRO A 130 -8.43 -5.12 -8.40
N ASP A 131 -8.93 -5.94 -9.33
CA ASP A 131 -8.34 -7.23 -9.67
C ASP A 131 -7.14 -7.11 -10.63
N TRP A 132 -6.87 -5.93 -11.17
CA TRP A 132 -5.75 -5.71 -12.09
C TRP A 132 -4.42 -5.73 -11.33
N LYS A 133 -3.32 -6.13 -11.99
CA LYS A 133 -1.97 -6.06 -11.38
C LYS A 133 -1.58 -4.63 -11.01
N VAL A 134 -2.12 -3.67 -11.75
CA VAL A 134 -1.99 -2.23 -11.53
C VAL A 134 -3.40 -1.66 -11.55
N SER A 135 -3.89 -1.23 -10.41
CA SER A 135 -5.26 -0.74 -10.26
C SER A 135 -5.26 0.78 -10.33
N PRO A 136 -5.99 1.41 -11.28
CA PRO A 136 -6.23 2.84 -11.21
C PRO A 136 -7.15 3.15 -10.03
N PHE A 137 -6.98 4.31 -9.42
CA PHE A 137 -7.95 4.86 -8.46
C PHE A 137 -8.20 6.33 -8.72
N PHE A 138 -9.36 6.79 -8.29
CA PHE A 138 -9.74 8.20 -8.25
C PHE A 138 -9.98 8.60 -6.80
N THR A 139 -9.67 9.84 -6.46
CA THR A 139 -9.90 10.37 -5.12
C THR A 139 -10.63 11.70 -5.17
N LEU A 140 -11.53 11.87 -4.21
CA LEU A 140 -12.24 13.12 -3.95
C LEU A 140 -12.27 13.31 -2.44
N GLY A 141 -12.00 14.51 -1.96
CA GLY A 141 -12.04 14.77 -0.54
C GLY A 141 -12.13 16.23 -0.18
N SER A 142 -12.23 16.47 1.12
CA SER A 142 -12.17 17.81 1.68
C SER A 142 -11.35 17.82 2.96
N GLY A 143 -10.83 18.99 3.30
CA GLY A 143 -9.92 19.13 4.41
C GLY A 143 -9.66 20.57 4.81
N VAL A 144 -8.65 20.74 5.65
CA VAL A 144 -8.15 22.03 6.10
C VAL A 144 -6.66 22.09 5.86
N ILE A 145 -6.18 23.23 5.36
CA ILE A 145 -4.76 23.51 5.21
C ILE A 145 -4.38 24.71 6.05
N ARG A 146 -3.27 24.57 6.77
CA ARG A 146 -2.60 25.65 7.48
C ARG A 146 -1.30 26.01 6.78
N ILE A 147 -1.13 27.28 6.47
CA ILE A 147 0.07 27.82 5.82
C ILE A 147 0.77 28.74 6.81
N ASN A 148 2.00 28.38 7.18
CA ASN A 148 2.85 29.13 8.10
C ASN A 148 4.04 29.74 7.31
N PRO A 149 4.18 31.07 7.24
CA PRO A 149 5.31 31.71 6.57
C PRO A 149 6.63 31.46 7.31
N SER A 150 7.74 31.38 6.59
CA SER A 150 9.07 31.06 7.14
C SER A 150 9.90 32.28 7.58
N SER A 151 9.42 33.51 7.38
CA SER A 151 10.17 34.75 7.66
C SER A 151 9.39 35.75 8.50
N ASP A 152 10.04 36.27 9.56
CA ASP A 152 9.52 37.35 10.42
C ASP A 152 9.69 38.76 9.81
N ILE A 153 10.31 38.89 8.62
CA ILE A 153 10.76 40.18 8.06
C ILE A 153 9.60 40.94 7.38
N VAL A 154 8.51 40.25 7.05
CA VAL A 154 7.24 40.83 6.60
C VAL A 154 6.12 40.06 7.29
N GLN A 155 5.26 40.75 8.04
CA GLN A 155 4.15 40.16 8.80
C GLN A 155 3.10 39.58 7.84
N THR A 156 3.38 38.39 7.31
CA THR A 156 2.37 37.58 6.64
C THR A 156 1.68 36.78 7.74
N GLU A 157 0.38 36.96 7.89
CA GLU A 157 -0.39 36.21 8.88
C GLU A 157 -0.49 34.73 8.49
N GLU A 158 -0.56 33.86 9.51
CA GLU A 158 -0.92 32.46 9.33
C GLU A 158 -2.31 32.35 8.69
N ARG A 159 -2.48 31.38 7.80
CA ARG A 159 -3.75 31.21 7.06
C ARG A 159 -4.26 29.80 7.20
N ASP A 160 -5.52 29.69 7.57
CA ASP A 160 -6.29 28.46 7.56
C ASP A 160 -7.32 28.54 6.44
N ASN A 161 -7.28 27.59 5.50
CA ASN A 161 -8.23 27.51 4.40
C ASN A 161 -8.89 26.14 4.36
N SER A 162 -10.16 26.10 3.95
CA SER A 162 -10.80 24.85 3.58
C SER A 162 -10.27 24.39 2.22
N VAL A 163 -10.11 23.09 2.03
CA VAL A 163 -9.57 22.50 0.80
C VAL A 163 -10.55 21.51 0.24
N LEU A 164 -10.75 21.57 -1.07
CA LEU A 164 -11.34 20.50 -1.86
C LEU A 164 -10.21 19.80 -2.63
N THR A 165 -10.23 18.48 -2.65
CA THR A 165 -9.21 17.66 -3.30
C THR A 165 -9.86 16.80 -4.37
N VAL A 166 -9.30 16.78 -5.57
CA VAL A 166 -9.63 15.83 -6.62
C VAL A 166 -8.34 15.27 -7.20
N GLY A 167 -8.33 13.98 -7.52
CA GLY A 167 -7.14 13.39 -8.08
C GLY A 167 -7.29 11.93 -8.44
N GLY A 168 -6.16 11.28 -8.65
CA GLY A 168 -6.12 9.88 -8.98
C GLY A 168 -4.70 9.37 -9.11
N GLY A 169 -4.59 8.08 -9.39
CA GLY A 169 -3.30 7.45 -9.48
C GLY A 169 -3.40 5.96 -9.70
N PHE A 170 -2.32 5.27 -9.34
CA PHE A 170 -2.17 3.84 -9.54
C PHE A 170 -1.67 3.16 -8.28
N LEU A 171 -2.28 2.03 -7.96
CA LEU A 171 -1.83 1.09 -6.93
C LEU A 171 -1.15 -0.11 -7.62
N PHE A 172 0.00 -0.48 -7.08
CA PHE A 172 0.78 -1.61 -7.54
C PHE A 172 0.87 -2.62 -6.38
N TYR A 173 0.34 -3.81 -6.61
CA TYR A 173 0.51 -4.91 -5.67
C TYR A 173 1.97 -5.40 -5.74
N VAL A 174 2.72 -5.23 -4.65
CA VAL A 174 4.14 -5.61 -4.62
C VAL A 174 4.27 -7.06 -4.17
N SER A 175 3.95 -7.32 -2.90
CA SER A 175 3.92 -8.67 -2.34
C SER A 175 3.25 -8.65 -0.97
N ARG A 176 2.60 -9.74 -0.60
CA ARG A 176 2.02 -9.93 0.74
C ARG A 176 1.04 -8.80 1.05
N SER A 177 1.27 -8.09 2.16
CA SER A 177 0.48 -6.95 2.63
C SER A 177 0.97 -5.60 2.12
N PHE A 178 1.94 -5.53 1.19
CA PHE A 178 2.57 -4.28 0.75
C PHE A 178 2.09 -3.82 -0.61
N LEU A 179 1.77 -2.54 -0.69
CA LEU A 179 1.39 -1.84 -1.92
C LEU A 179 2.34 -0.69 -2.17
N PHE A 180 2.58 -0.41 -3.44
CA PHE A 180 3.20 0.84 -3.87
C PHE A 180 2.13 1.70 -4.55
N ARG A 181 2.12 3.00 -4.26
CA ARG A 181 1.12 3.93 -4.75
C ARG A 181 1.77 5.16 -5.33
N VAL A 182 1.29 5.59 -6.49
CA VAL A 182 1.62 6.88 -7.10
C VAL A 182 0.31 7.64 -7.29
N GLU A 183 0.30 8.91 -6.91
CA GLU A 183 -0.89 9.75 -6.87
C GLU A 183 -0.57 11.16 -7.37
N TYR A 184 -1.50 11.73 -8.12
CA TYR A 184 -1.53 13.14 -8.50
C TYR A 184 -2.86 13.74 -8.08
N ASN A 185 -2.81 14.86 -7.36
CA ASN A 185 -3.97 15.59 -6.88
C ASN A 185 -3.89 17.04 -7.28
N ASP A 186 -5.08 17.59 -7.48
CA ASP A 186 -5.34 19.02 -7.51
C ASP A 186 -6.12 19.40 -6.24
N HIS A 187 -5.65 20.45 -5.57
CA HIS A 187 -6.26 20.99 -4.36
C HIS A 187 -6.73 22.41 -4.61
N THR A 188 -8.04 22.63 -4.51
CA THR A 188 -8.62 23.97 -4.52
C THR A 188 -8.75 24.49 -3.09
N LEU A 189 -7.96 25.52 -2.76
CA LEU A 189 -8.02 26.26 -1.50
C LEU A 189 -9.13 27.30 -1.58
N LEU A 190 -10.14 27.12 -0.76
CA LEU A 190 -11.26 28.05 -0.62
C LEU A 190 -10.81 29.20 0.29
N THR A 191 -10.42 30.30 -0.34
CA THR A 191 -9.93 31.49 0.36
C THR A 191 -11.07 32.49 0.58
N GLU A 192 -10.89 33.42 1.52
CA GLU A 192 -11.82 34.53 1.74
C GLU A 192 -11.68 35.66 0.68
N ARG A 193 -10.79 35.50 -0.30
CA ARG A 193 -10.51 36.50 -1.35
C ARG A 193 -11.35 36.24 -2.61
N GLU A 194 -11.32 37.17 -3.55
CA GLU A 194 -12.08 37.07 -4.81
C GLU A 194 -11.65 35.90 -5.73
N SER A 195 -10.53 35.23 -5.43
CA SER A 195 -10.03 34.08 -6.19
C SER A 195 -9.59 32.92 -5.30
N ASN A 196 -9.95 31.70 -5.67
CA ASN A 196 -9.41 30.48 -5.07
C ASN A 196 -7.97 30.24 -5.54
N GLU A 197 -7.19 29.55 -4.71
CA GLU A 197 -5.83 29.12 -5.04
C GLU A 197 -5.83 27.63 -5.38
N GLU A 198 -5.14 27.25 -6.44
CA GLU A 198 -5.00 25.86 -6.88
C GLU A 198 -3.58 25.37 -6.57
N VAL A 199 -3.49 24.16 -6.00
CA VAL A 199 -2.22 23.54 -5.62
C VAL A 199 -2.16 22.13 -6.18
N ASP A 200 -1.15 21.87 -7.01
CA ASP A 200 -0.83 20.54 -7.49
C ASP A 200 0.01 19.76 -6.46
N GLU A 201 -0.28 18.48 -6.33
CA GLU A 201 0.51 17.54 -5.54
C GLU A 201 0.76 16.28 -6.36
N TRP A 202 2.03 15.87 -6.49
CA TRP A 202 2.37 14.51 -6.90
C TRP A 202 3.11 13.81 -5.77
N LYS A 203 2.82 12.54 -5.55
CA LYS A 203 3.44 11.76 -4.48
C LYS A 203 3.54 10.29 -4.84
N ALA A 204 4.54 9.64 -4.27
CA ALA A 204 4.73 8.21 -4.34
C ALA A 204 5.05 7.66 -2.96
N GLY A 205 4.58 6.45 -2.67
CA GLY A 205 4.69 5.88 -1.34
C GLY A 205 4.39 4.41 -1.27
N PHE A 206 4.52 3.87 -0.05
CA PHE A 206 4.18 2.49 0.27
C PHE A 206 3.08 2.45 1.31
N SER A 207 2.25 1.43 1.24
CA SER A 207 1.26 1.13 2.27
C SER A 207 1.26 -0.33 2.66
N VAL A 208 0.77 -0.57 3.87
CA VAL A 208 0.54 -1.90 4.43
C VAL A 208 -0.93 -2.05 4.72
N PHE A 209 -1.52 -3.18 4.35
CA PHE A 209 -2.92 -3.50 4.62
C PHE A 209 -3.11 -4.69 5.58
N PHE A 210 -4.26 -4.70 6.26
CA PHE A 210 -4.64 -5.66 7.29
C PHE A 210 -6.08 -6.15 7.10
#